data_AF-A0A3N6PTW7-F1
#
_entry.id   AF-A0A3N6PTW7-F1
#
_cell.length_a   1.000
_cell.length_b   1.000
_cell.length_c   1.000
_cell.angle_alpha   90.00
_cell.angle_beta   90.00
_cell.angle_gamma   90.00
#
_symmetry.space_group_name_H-M   'P 1'
#
loop_
_entity.id
_entity.type
_entity.pdbx_description
1 polymer ?
#
loop_
_entity_poly.entity_id
_entity_poly.type
_entity_poly.pdbx_seq_one_letter_code
_entity_poly.pdbx_strand_id
1 'polypeptide(L)' 'MTEIGDKLLKQGIYQYQNHKFEAALESWQEALAIYQEISDRRKQAAALGNIGVAYNTLLDYHLAIEYSP' A
#
# COMPACT_ATOMS: atom_id res chain seq x y z
N MET A 1 -8.74 11.83 -13.33
CA MET A 1 -7.53 11.88 -12.49
C MET A 1 -7.70 11.11 -11.19
N THR A 2 -8.79 11.31 -10.44
CA THR A 2 -9.11 10.50 -9.23
C THR A 2 -9.35 9.01 -9.49
N GLU A 3 -9.92 8.66 -10.65
CA GLU A 3 -10.29 7.27 -10.97
C GLU A 3 -9.09 6.32 -11.06
N ILE A 4 -7.95 6.79 -11.57
CA ILE A 4 -6.72 5.99 -11.65
C ILE A 4 -6.16 5.74 -10.25
N GLY A 5 -6.07 6.79 -9.42
CA GLY A 5 -5.65 6.65 -8.02
C GLY A 5 -6.55 5.70 -7.23
N ASP A 6 -7.87 5.79 -7.41
CA ASP A 6 -8.83 4.92 -6.72
C ASP A 6 -8.74 3.47 -7.19
N LYS A 7 -8.43 3.24 -8.47
CA LYS A 7 -8.17 1.90 -9.00
C LYS A 7 -6.89 1.31 -8.42
N LEU A 8 -5.81 2.08 -8.39
CA LEU A 8 -4.53 1.68 -7.79
C LEU A 8 -4.68 1.39 -6.29
N LEU A 9 -5.43 2.22 -5.56
CA LEU A 9 -5.71 2.00 -4.15
C LEU A 9 -6.42 0.65 -3.91
N LYS A 10 -7.43 0.34 -4.72
CA LYS A 10 -8.14 -0.95 -4.66
C LYS A 10 -7.27 -2.13 -5.10
N GLN A 11 -6.45 -1.95 -6.13
CA GLN A 11 -5.51 -2.96 -6.60
C GLN A 11 -4.50 -3.32 -5.51
N GLY A 12 -3.95 -2.33 -4.80
CA GLY A 12 -3.05 -2.58 -3.68
C GLY A 12 -3.72 -3.36 -2.55
N ILE A 13 -5.00 -3.08 -2.26
CA ILE A 13 -5.78 -3.88 -1.28
C ILE A 13 -5.89 -5.33 -1.73
N TYR A 14 -6.19 -5.57 -3.02
CA TYR A 14 -6.26 -6.92 -3.56
C TYR A 14 -4.90 -7.64 -3.51
N GLN A 15 -3.81 -6.96 -3.87
CA GLN A 15 -2.46 -7.53 -3.80
C GLN A 15 -2.07 -7.87 -2.36
N TYR A 16 -2.37 -7.00 -1.41
CA TYR A 16 -2.12 -7.22 0.01
C TYR A 16 -2.86 -8.45 0.55
N GLN A 17 -4.13 -8.61 0.18
CA GLN A 17 -4.94 -9.80 0.54
C GLN A 17 -4.37 -11.10 -0.05
N ASN A 18 -3.62 -11.02 -1.15
CA ASN A 18 -2.95 -12.14 -1.78
C ASN A 18 -1.49 -12.30 -1.30
N HIS A 19 -1.11 -11.69 -0.17
CA HIS A 19 0.24 -11.70 0.39
C HIS A 19 1.34 -11.10 -0.52
N LYS A 20 0.95 -10.36 -1.57
CA LYS A 20 1.86 -9.66 -2.47
C LYS A 20 2.16 -8.27 -1.93
N PHE A 21 2.82 -8.21 -0.79
CA PHE A 21 3.00 -6.96 -0.02
C PHE A 21 3.82 -5.90 -0.77
N GLU A 22 4.87 -6.30 -1.48
CA GLU A 22 5.71 -5.41 -2.28
C GLU A 22 4.92 -4.78 -3.44
N ALA A 23 4.13 -5.58 -4.16
CA ALA A 23 3.27 -5.09 -5.24
C ALA A 23 2.16 -4.17 -4.71
N ALA A 24 1.63 -4.46 -3.51
CA ALA A 24 0.66 -3.61 -2.83
C ALA A 24 1.25 -2.23 -2.48
N LEU A 25 2.50 -2.21 -1.98
CA LEU A 25 3.22 -0.98 -1.69
C LEU A 25 3.40 -0.12 -2.95
N GLU A 26 3.83 -0.72 -4.06
CA GLU A 26 3.98 -0.01 -5.34
C GLU A 26 2.66 0.63 -5.78
N SER A 27 1.56 -0.13 -5.78
CA SER A 27 0.25 0.39 -6.19
C SER A 27 -0.24 1.51 -5.27
N TRP A 28 -0.01 1.41 -3.95
CA TRP A 28 -0.39 2.48 -3.02
C TRP A 28 0.50 3.71 -3.09
N GLN A 29 1.78 3.57 -3.43
CA GLN A 29 2.70 4.69 -3.66
C GLN A 29 2.32 5.47 -4.93
N GLU A 30 1.98 4.77 -6.02
CA GLU A 30 1.46 5.41 -7.23
C GLU A 30 0.13 6.14 -6.97
N ALA A 31 -0.79 5.51 -6.21
CA ALA A 31 -2.04 6.14 -5.81
C ALA A 31 -1.77 7.41 -4.97
N LEU A 32 -0.81 7.36 -4.05
CA LEU A 32 -0.41 8.49 -3.22
C LEU A 32 0.10 9.66 -4.05
N ALA A 33 0.97 9.41 -5.05
CA ALA A 33 1.48 10.44 -5.94
C ALA A 33 0.34 11.18 -6.65
N ILE A 34 -0.64 10.44 -7.20
CA ILE A 34 -1.83 11.03 -7.83
C ILE A 34 -2.64 11.86 -6.83
N TYR A 35 -2.84 11.35 -5.61
CA TYR A 35 -3.58 12.07 -4.57
C TYR A 35 -2.84 13.32 -4.06
N GLN A 36 -1.51 13.34 -4.13
CA GLN A 36 -0.70 14.53 -3.86
C GLN A 36 -0.84 15.57 -4.96
N GLU A 37 -0.78 15.17 -6.24
CA GLU A 37 -0.96 16.07 -7.38
C GLU A 37 -2.30 16.82 -7.33
N ILE A 38 -3.37 16.12 -6.95
CA ILE A 38 -4.71 16.73 -6.83
C ILE A 38 -5.01 17.31 -5.45
N SER A 39 -4.05 17.29 -4.52
CA SER A 39 -4.18 17.79 -3.15
C SER A 39 -5.33 17.16 -2.31
N ASP A 40 -5.73 15.92 -2.63
CA ASP A 40 -6.76 15.19 -1.88
C ASP A 40 -6.17 14.56 -0.61
N ARG A 41 -6.15 15.32 0.48
CA ARG A 41 -5.59 14.90 1.76
C ARG A 41 -6.28 13.66 2.36
N ARG A 42 -7.57 13.46 2.09
CA ARG A 42 -8.31 12.30 2.63
C ARG A 42 -7.81 11.02 1.97
N LYS A 43 -7.62 11.05 0.66
CA LYS A 43 -7.12 9.90 -0.09
C LYS A 43 -5.62 9.66 0.14
N GLN A 44 -4.83 10.71 0.32
CA GLN A 44 -3.44 10.58 0.78
C GLN A 44 -3.36 9.83 2.11
N ALA A 45 -4.19 10.19 3.09
CA ALA A 45 -4.22 9.51 4.38
C ALA A 45 -4.60 8.02 4.26
N ALA A 46 -5.55 7.68 3.39
CA ALA A 46 -5.92 6.30 3.13
C ALA A 46 -4.76 5.49 2.51
N ALA A 47 -4.08 6.04 1.49
CA ALA A 47 -2.93 5.39 0.88
C ALA A 47 -1.77 5.21 1.88
N LEU A 48 -1.45 6.24 2.66
CA LEU A 48 -0.41 6.18 3.70
C LEU A 48 -0.73 5.17 4.80
N GLY A 49 -2.00 5.09 5.23
CA GLY A 49 -2.45 4.10 6.21
C GLY A 49 -2.22 2.67 5.73
N ASN A 50 -2.56 2.40 4.47
CA ASN A 50 -2.33 1.09 3.86
C ASN A 50 -0.82 0.76 3.72
N ILE A 51 -0.02 1.73 3.29
CA ILE A 51 1.45 1.59 3.19
C ILE A 51 2.05 1.23 4.56
N GLY A 52 1.63 1.91 5.63
CA GLY A 52 2.08 1.60 6.99
C GLY A 52 1.75 0.17 7.42
N VAL A 53 0.53 -0.31 7.12
CA VAL A 53 0.11 -1.69 7.39
C VAL A 53 0.98 -2.70 6.63
N ALA A 54 1.30 -2.45 5.36
CA ALA A 54 2.18 -3.33 4.59
C ALA A 54 3.60 -3.37 5.14
N TYR A 55 4.18 -2.24 5.54
CA TYR A 55 5.52 -2.24 6.14
C TYR A 55 5.58 -3.02 7.44
N ASN A 56 4.59 -2.85 8.32
CA ASN A 56 4.51 -3.65 9.55
C ASN A 56 4.43 -5.15 9.23
N THR A 57 3.60 -5.52 8.26
CA THR A 57 3.44 -6.92 7.86
C THR A 57 4.72 -7.50 7.27
N LEU A 58 5.42 -6.76 6.41
CA LEU A 58 6.70 -7.21 5.84
C LEU A 58 7.78 -7.37 6.92
N LEU A 59 7.83 -6.46 7.89
CA LEU A 59 8.75 -6.57 9.01
C LEU A 59 8.46 -7.82 9.84
N ASP A 60 7.19 -8.07 10.17
CA ASP A 60 6.78 -9.26 10.91
C ASP A 60 7.10 -10.56 10.15
N TYR A 61 6.89 -10.57 8.83
CA TYR A 61 7.24 -11.70 7.95
C TYR A 61 8.75 -11.94 7.92
N HIS A 62 9.56 -10.88 7.79
CA HIS A 62 11.02 -11.01 7.80
C HIS A 62 11.50 -11.57 9.14
N LEU A 63 10.98 -11.04 10.25
CA LEU A 63 11.29 -11.52 11.58
C LEU A 63 10.90 -13.01 11.71
N ALA A 64 9.70 -13.40 11.27
CA ALA A 64 9.26 -14.80 11.33
C ALA A 64 10.18 -15.76 10.56
N ILE A 65 10.70 -15.34 9.39
CA ILE A 65 11.67 -16.13 8.62
C ILE A 65 13.01 -16.22 9.35
N GLU A 66 13.49 -15.11 9.91
CA GLU A 66 14.77 -15.06 10.63
C GLU A 66 14.77 -15.92 11.90
N TYR A 67 13.65 -16.00 12.61
CA TYR A 67 13.49 -16.78 13.84
C TYR A 67 12.95 -18.21 13.62
N SER A 68 12.77 -18.66 12.38
CA SER A 68 12.40 -20.06 12.06
C SER A 68 13.66 -20.86 11.67
N PRO A 69 14.28 -21.62 12.60
CA PRO A 69 15.51 -22.38 12.35
C PRO A 69 15.35 -23.57 11.39
#